data_AF-A0AAV4V8C9-F1
#
_entry.id   AF-A0AAV4V8C9-F1
#
_cell.length_a   1.000
_cell.length_b   1.000
_cell.length_c   1.000
_cell.angle_alpha   90.00
_cell.angle_beta   90.00
_cell.angle_gamma   90.00
#
_symmetry.space_group_name_H-M   'P 1'
#
loop_
_entity.id
_entity.type
_entity.pdbx_description
1 polymer ?
#
loop_
_entity_poly.entity_id
_entity_poly.type
_entity_poly.pdbx_seq_one_letter_code
_entity_poly.pdbx_strand_id
1 'polypeptide(L)'
;MACRFDFLVTGDRDFAWATRNHENYAQKLAADVRKSTIRCPELVKPRHGRKSEIRYYVGTTVRFACDDGYRLVGYENRRCRETGLWSWGVDPQCISNGDYIRKIVGISLGIVLPVIILGVLFCICMIQRLRYRKQHWTGERGVITNAMFEMKPNRNGAENGSSKVSDF
;
A
#
# COMPACT_ATOMS: atom_id res chain seq x y z
N MET A 1 -51.28 29.30 4.60
CA MET A 1 -52.67 29.67 4.19
C MET A 1 -53.37 30.47 5.30
N ALA A 2 -52.82 30.51 6.52
CA ALA A 2 -53.45 31.21 7.64
C ALA A 2 -53.48 32.73 7.44
N CYS A 3 -52.45 33.32 6.81
CA CYS A 3 -52.41 34.75 6.49
C CYS A 3 -53.67 35.27 5.75
N ARG A 4 -54.22 34.51 4.79
CA ARG A 4 -55.43 34.91 4.06
C ARG A 4 -56.67 34.84 4.94
N PHE A 5 -56.76 33.83 5.81
CA PHE A 5 -57.87 33.68 6.75
C PHE A 5 -57.84 34.80 7.80
N ASP A 6 -56.67 35.11 8.35
CA ASP A 6 -56.48 36.18 9.34
C ASP A 6 -56.86 37.53 8.76
N PHE A 7 -56.52 37.81 7.49
CA PHE A 7 -56.98 39.01 6.79
C PHE A 7 -58.51 39.05 6.64
N LEU A 8 -59.16 37.93 6.28
CA LEU A 8 -60.61 37.88 6.08
C LEU A 8 -61.41 38.04 7.39
N VAL A 9 -60.87 37.56 8.52
CA VAL A 9 -61.53 37.66 9.83
C VAL A 9 -61.28 39.00 10.50
N THR A 10 -60.07 39.54 10.42
CA THR A 10 -59.69 40.79 11.12
C THR A 10 -59.85 42.05 10.27
N GLY A 11 -59.83 41.92 8.94
CA GLY A 11 -59.75 43.06 8.01
C GLY A 11 -58.41 43.82 8.05
N ASP A 12 -57.45 43.37 8.86
CA ASP A 12 -56.17 44.04 9.08
C ASP A 12 -55.04 43.35 8.28
N ARG A 13 -54.43 44.11 7.36
CA ARG A 13 -53.32 43.65 6.53
C ARG A 13 -52.04 43.46 7.33
N ASP A 14 -51.82 44.26 8.36
CA ASP A 14 -50.61 44.23 9.17
C ASP A 14 -50.64 43.00 10.09
N PHE A 15 -51.82 42.64 10.60
CA PHE A 15 -52.04 41.39 11.32
C PHE A 15 -51.75 40.17 10.42
N ALA A 16 -52.34 40.12 9.23
CA ALA A 16 -52.09 39.06 8.26
C ALA A 16 -50.60 38.96 7.84
N TRP A 17 -49.92 40.10 7.70
CA TRP A 17 -48.49 40.16 7.39
C TRP A 17 -47.65 39.57 8.53
N ALA A 18 -47.99 39.86 9.78
CA ALA A 18 -47.35 39.27 10.94
C ALA A 18 -47.50 37.74 10.93
N THR A 19 -48.70 37.21 10.70
CA THR A 19 -48.93 35.75 10.58
C THR A 19 -48.04 35.13 9.51
N ARG A 20 -47.95 35.72 8.32
CA ARG A 20 -47.09 35.21 7.23
C ARG A 20 -45.62 35.15 7.65
N ASN A 21 -45.14 36.16 8.36
CA ASN A 21 -43.77 36.18 8.83
C ASN A 21 -43.51 35.11 9.90
N HIS A 22 -44.46 34.90 10.80
CA HIS A 22 -44.40 33.81 11.77
C HIS A 22 -44.41 32.43 11.09
N GLU A 23 -45.27 32.21 10.09
CA GLU A 23 -45.28 30.98 9.28
C GLU A 23 -43.92 30.76 8.58
N ASN A 24 -43.40 31.77 7.89
CA ASN A 24 -42.12 31.70 7.19
C ASN A 24 -40.95 31.43 8.14
N TYR A 25 -40.96 32.07 9.31
CA TYR A 25 -39.95 31.84 10.34
C TYR A 25 -40.01 30.41 10.87
N ALA A 26 -41.20 29.92 11.18
CA ALA A 26 -41.40 28.54 11.64
C ALA A 26 -40.92 27.51 10.60
N GLN A 27 -41.18 27.74 9.31
CA GLN A 27 -40.69 26.89 8.23
C GLN A 27 -39.16 26.91 8.12
N LYS A 28 -38.55 28.09 8.20
CA LYS A 28 -37.09 28.23 8.16
C LYS A 28 -36.42 27.50 9.33
N LEU A 29 -36.96 27.68 10.54
CA LEU A 29 -36.46 26.99 11.72
C LEU A 29 -36.63 25.47 11.61
N ALA A 30 -37.77 24.99 11.08
CA ALA A 30 -37.98 23.57 10.85
C ALA A 30 -36.98 22.97 9.85
N ALA A 31 -36.59 23.73 8.81
CA ALA A 31 -35.56 23.31 7.86
C ALA A 31 -34.17 23.23 8.51
N ASP A 32 -33.81 24.22 9.34
CA ASP A 32 -32.53 24.22 10.05
C ASP A 32 -32.44 23.09 11.09
N VAL A 33 -33.51 22.83 11.84
CA VAL A 33 -33.58 21.72 12.82
C VAL A 33 -33.48 20.36 12.14
N ARG A 34 -34.02 20.22 10.91
CA ARG A 34 -33.91 18.98 10.12
C ARG A 34 -32.47 18.69 9.67
N LYS A 35 -31.59 19.69 9.64
CA LYS A 35 -30.19 19.52 9.21
C LYS A 35 -29.42 18.72 10.27
N SER A 36 -29.14 17.45 9.95
CA SER A 36 -28.32 16.61 10.82
C SER A 36 -26.88 17.12 10.88
N THR A 37 -26.35 17.27 12.10
CA THR A 37 -24.92 17.51 12.31
C THR A 37 -24.18 16.20 12.25
N ILE A 38 -23.52 15.94 11.11
CA ILE A 38 -22.71 14.74 10.92
C ILE A 38 -21.42 14.86 11.73
N ARG A 39 -21.09 13.80 12.47
CA ARG A 39 -19.86 13.68 13.25
C ARG A 39 -19.13 12.40 12.85
N CYS A 40 -17.81 12.46 12.83
CA CYS A 40 -16.97 11.28 12.69
C CYS A 40 -16.81 10.55 14.04
N PRO A 41 -16.46 9.25 14.02
CA PRO A 41 -16.13 8.51 15.22
C PRO A 41 -15.01 9.19 16.01
N GLU A 42 -15.05 9.07 17.33
CA GLU A 42 -14.00 9.63 18.18
C GLU A 42 -12.65 8.95 17.93
N LEU A 43 -11.60 9.76 17.72
CA LEU A 43 -10.23 9.27 17.62
C LEU A 43 -9.56 9.24 19.01
N VAL A 44 -9.03 8.07 19.35
CA VAL A 44 -8.27 7.86 20.59
C VAL A 44 -6.91 8.54 20.46
N LYS A 45 -6.44 9.18 21.53
CA LYS A 45 -5.07 9.72 21.56
C LYS A 45 -4.05 8.58 21.56
N PRO A 46 -2.96 8.66 20.78
CA PRO A 46 -1.89 7.69 20.87
C PRO A 46 -1.25 7.71 22.26
N ARG A 47 -0.78 6.55 22.74
CA ARG A 47 0.03 6.46 23.98
C ARG A 47 1.35 7.20 23.76
N HIS A 48 1.79 8.03 24.70
CA HIS A 48 2.98 8.90 24.54
C HIS A 48 2.84 9.87 23.36
N GLY A 49 1.64 10.44 23.22
CA GLY A 49 1.37 11.45 22.21
C GLY A 49 0.10 12.25 22.51
N ARG A 50 -0.17 13.18 21.61
CA ARG A 50 -1.24 14.17 21.71
C ARG A 50 -1.96 14.32 20.36
N LYS A 51 -3.18 14.86 20.42
CA LYS A 51 -3.97 15.23 19.23
C LYS A 51 -4.36 16.70 19.32
N SER A 52 -4.48 17.38 18.17
CA SER A 52 -4.73 18.82 18.11
C SER A 52 -6.17 19.22 18.45
N GLU A 53 -7.14 18.34 18.21
CA GLU A 53 -8.57 18.68 18.30
C GLU A 53 -9.35 17.54 18.96
N ILE A 54 -10.41 17.90 19.69
CA ILE A 54 -11.35 16.98 20.35
C ILE A 54 -12.75 17.00 19.72
N ARG A 55 -12.97 17.91 18.76
CA ARG A 55 -14.19 18.03 17.98
C ARG A 55 -14.07 17.21 16.69
N TYR A 56 -15.14 16.50 16.31
CA TYR A 56 -15.13 15.59 15.17
C TYR A 56 -16.22 15.92 14.14
N TYR A 57 -16.49 17.21 13.94
CA TYR A 57 -17.45 17.66 12.93
C TYR A 57 -16.86 17.55 11.52
N VAL A 58 -17.72 17.38 10.52
CA VAL A 58 -17.33 17.42 9.10
C VAL A 58 -16.46 18.64 8.80
N GLY A 59 -15.38 18.43 8.06
CA GLY A 59 -14.38 19.45 7.73
C GLY A 59 -13.25 19.58 8.76
N THR A 60 -13.43 19.06 9.98
CA THR A 60 -12.40 19.10 11.02
C THR A 60 -11.20 18.24 10.65
N THR A 61 -10.00 18.74 10.92
CA THR A 61 -8.73 18.01 10.71
C THR A 61 -8.03 17.83 12.06
N VAL A 62 -7.85 16.58 12.47
CA VAL A 62 -7.13 16.20 13.69
C VAL A 62 -5.69 15.88 13.31
N ARG A 63 -4.74 16.57 13.95
CA ARG A 63 -3.31 16.30 13.82
C ARG A 63 -2.80 15.56 15.03
N PHE A 64 -1.89 14.63 14.83
CA PHE A 64 -1.29 13.82 15.88
C PHE A 64 0.20 14.14 16.01
N ALA A 65 0.68 14.17 17.25
CA ALA A 65 2.08 14.36 17.56
C ALA A 65 2.50 13.42 18.68
N CYS A 66 3.72 12.92 18.64
CA CYS A 66 4.28 12.10 19.71
C CYS A 66 5.09 12.96 20.68
N ASP A 67 5.22 12.49 21.91
CA ASP A 67 6.09 13.11 22.90
C ASP A 67 7.58 12.85 22.56
N ASP A 68 8.47 13.60 23.20
CA ASP A 68 9.90 13.51 22.93
C ASP A 68 10.43 12.08 23.18
N GLY A 69 11.30 11.62 22.29
CA GLY A 69 11.84 10.24 22.34
C GLY A 69 10.95 9.20 21.66
N TYR A 70 9.78 9.58 21.14
CA TYR A 70 8.89 8.72 20.37
C TYR A 70 8.77 9.19 18.91
N ARG A 71 8.49 8.26 18.00
CA ARG A 71 8.20 8.55 16.59
C ARG A 71 6.78 8.14 16.24
N LEU A 72 6.15 8.97 15.41
CA LEU A 72 4.84 8.71 14.84
C LEU A 72 4.95 7.71 13.69
N VAL A 73 4.17 6.64 13.77
CA VAL A 73 3.99 5.65 12.71
C VAL A 73 2.52 5.62 12.32
N GLY A 74 2.22 5.86 11.05
CA GLY A 74 0.86 5.97 10.52
C GLY A 74 0.60 7.37 9.95
N TYR A 75 -0.67 7.77 9.91
CA TYR A 75 -1.08 9.04 9.33
C TYR A 75 -1.06 10.14 10.39
N GLU A 76 -0.23 11.16 10.17
CA GLU A 76 -0.14 12.33 11.07
C GLU A 76 -1.46 13.10 11.15
N ASN A 77 -2.23 13.13 10.06
CA ASN A 77 -3.44 13.95 9.94
C ASN A 77 -4.64 13.13 9.49
N ARG A 78 -5.79 13.36 10.12
CA ARG A 78 -7.07 12.73 9.78
C ARG A 78 -8.13 13.81 9.58
N ARG A 79 -8.82 13.80 8.44
CA ARG A 79 -9.88 14.78 8.12
C ARG A 79 -11.26 14.12 8.15
N CYS A 80 -12.21 14.73 8.86
CA CYS A 80 -13.59 14.24 8.90
C CYS A 80 -14.31 14.64 7.60
N ARG A 81 -14.73 13.63 6.82
CA ARG A 81 -15.40 13.81 5.53
C ARG A 81 -16.90 13.99 5.72
N GLU A 82 -17.57 14.53 4.69
CA GLU A 82 -19.03 14.68 4.66
C GLU A 82 -19.79 13.37 4.85
N THR A 83 -19.14 12.23 4.56
CA THR A 83 -19.68 10.89 4.80
C THR A 83 -19.73 10.50 6.29
N GLY A 84 -19.24 11.34 7.21
CA GLY A 84 -19.12 11.00 8.63
C GLY A 84 -18.00 10.01 8.94
N LEU A 85 -17.03 9.87 8.02
CA LEU A 85 -15.88 8.97 8.18
C LEU A 85 -14.58 9.77 8.07
N TRP A 86 -13.54 9.31 8.76
CA TRP A 86 -12.21 9.85 8.62
C TRP A 86 -11.64 9.58 7.22
N SER A 87 -10.75 10.46 6.76
CA SER A 87 -9.94 10.26 5.56
C SER A 87 -9.23 8.92 5.63
N TRP A 88 -9.00 8.24 4.49
CA TRP A 88 -8.35 6.93 4.47
C TRP A 88 -6.98 6.94 5.17
N GLY A 89 -6.62 5.81 5.78
CA GLY A 89 -5.35 5.63 6.46
C GLY A 89 -5.44 4.84 7.77
N VAL A 90 -4.29 4.46 8.29
CA VAL A 90 -4.12 3.80 9.60
C VAL A 90 -3.94 4.85 10.69
N ASP A 91 -4.58 4.63 11.83
CA ASP A 91 -4.47 5.51 12.98
C ASP A 91 -3.02 5.56 13.51
N PRO A 92 -2.52 6.75 13.88
CA PRO A 92 -1.13 6.91 14.25
C PRO A 92 -0.83 6.26 15.60
N GLN A 93 0.34 5.64 15.68
CA GLN A 93 0.92 5.11 16.90
C GLN A 93 2.25 5.78 17.19
N CYS A 94 2.50 6.07 18.47
CA CYS A 94 3.79 6.55 18.92
C CYS A 94 4.60 5.37 19.45
N ILE A 95 5.74 5.11 18.82
CA ILE A 95 6.69 4.07 19.25
C ILE A 95 7.99 4.71 19.69
N SER A 96 8.67 4.10 20.66
CA SER A 96 9.94 4.64 21.16
C SER A 96 10.99 4.67 20.05
N ASN A 97 11.93 5.60 20.11
CA ASN A 97 13.06 5.66 19.18
C ASN A 97 13.84 4.33 19.15
N GLY A 98 14.01 3.67 20.30
CA GLY A 98 14.68 2.37 20.39
C GLY A 98 13.95 1.27 19.63
N ASP A 99 12.63 1.17 19.79
CA ASP A 99 11.82 0.18 19.07
C ASP A 99 11.72 0.49 17.57
N TYR A 100 11.71 1.76 17.21
CA TYR A 100 11.78 2.20 15.82
C TYR A 100 13.09 1.75 15.13
N ILE A 101 14.23 1.97 15.78
CA ILE A 101 15.53 1.53 15.26
C ILE A 101 15.58 0.01 15.14
N ARG A 102 15.08 -0.74 16.13
CA ARG A 102 15.00 -2.20 16.06
C ARG A 102 14.20 -2.69 14.85
N LYS A 103 13.05 -2.06 14.56
CA LYS A 103 12.25 -2.37 13.35
C LYS A 103 13.03 -2.11 12.07
N ILE A 104 13.71 -0.97 11.97
CA ILE A 104 14.51 -0.63 10.77
C ILE A 104 15.66 -1.62 10.58
N VAL A 105 16.43 -1.90 11.63
CA VAL A 105 17.57 -2.82 11.55
C VAL A 105 17.13 -4.23 11.15
N GLY A 106 15.99 -4.70 11.67
CA GLY A 106 15.42 -5.98 11.26
C GLY A 106 15.07 -6.02 9.77
N ILE A 107 14.43 -4.97 9.26
CA ILE A 107 14.05 -4.91 7.83
C ILE A 107 15.29 -4.77 6.93
N SER A 108 16.26 -3.93 7.31
CA SER A 108 17.45 -3.69 6.50
C SER A 108 18.34 -4.92 6.43
N LEU A 109 18.58 -5.61 7.55
CA LEU A 109 19.34 -6.87 7.54
C LEU A 109 18.62 -7.96 6.73
N GLY A 110 17.28 -8.02 6.80
CA GLY A 110 16.49 -8.99 6.05
C GLY A 110 16.51 -8.81 4.54
N ILE A 111 16.76 -7.59 4.03
CA ILE A 111 16.77 -7.30 2.59
C ILE A 111 18.20 -7.16 2.05
N VAL A 112 19.08 -6.47 2.78
CA VAL A 112 20.42 -6.14 2.32
C VAL A 112 21.31 -7.38 2.27
N LEU A 113 21.26 -8.25 3.29
CA LEU A 113 22.06 -9.47 3.33
C LEU A 113 21.79 -10.41 2.14
N PRO A 114 20.53 -10.79 1.82
CA PRO A 114 20.27 -11.66 0.68
C PRO A 114 20.59 -10.99 -0.66
N VAL A 115 20.37 -9.68 -0.82
CA VAL A 115 20.74 -8.97 -2.05
C VAL A 115 22.25 -8.98 -2.27
N ILE A 116 23.04 -8.76 -1.21
CA ILE A 116 24.49 -8.85 -1.28
C ILE A 116 24.92 -10.28 -1.61
N ILE A 117 24.34 -11.29 -0.95
CA ILE A 117 24.66 -12.71 -1.21
C ILE A 117 24.35 -13.06 -2.67
N LEU A 118 23.18 -12.70 -3.19
CA LEU A 118 22.79 -12.95 -4.58
C LEU A 118 23.70 -12.21 -5.57
N GLY A 119 24.09 -10.96 -5.26
CA GLY A 119 25.02 -10.19 -6.07
C GLY A 119 26.41 -10.84 -6.14
N VAL A 120 26.93 -11.29 -5.00
CA VAL A 120 28.22 -12.00 -4.93
C VAL A 120 28.16 -13.32 -5.71
N LEU A 121 27.09 -14.10 -5.54
CA LEU A 121 26.89 -15.34 -6.30
C LEU A 121 26.84 -15.08 -7.80
N PHE A 122 26.12 -14.04 -8.24
CA PHE A 122 26.06 -13.64 -9.64
C PHE A 122 27.42 -13.22 -10.19
N CYS A 123 28.18 -12.41 -9.44
CA CYS A 123 29.54 -12.03 -9.81
C CYS A 123 30.47 -13.24 -9.93
N ILE A 124 30.40 -14.17 -8.97
CA ILE A 124 31.17 -15.42 -9.01
C ILE A 124 30.79 -16.24 -10.25
N CYS A 125 29.50 -16.43 -10.52
CA CYS A 125 29.05 -17.13 -11.72
C CYS A 125 29.52 -16.46 -13.01
N MET A 126 29.49 -15.12 -13.08
CA MET A 126 29.99 -14.37 -14.23
C MET A 126 31.50 -14.55 -14.40
N ILE A 127 32.29 -14.44 -13.33
CA ILE A 127 33.74 -14.68 -13.36
C ILE A 127 34.04 -16.12 -13.77
N GLN A 128 33.32 -17.11 -13.24
CA GLN A 128 33.47 -18.51 -13.61
C GLN A 128 33.12 -18.74 -15.10
N ARG A 129 32.02 -18.17 -15.60
CA ARG A 129 31.65 -18.22 -17.03
C ARG A 129 32.70 -17.59 -17.92
N LEU A 130 33.31 -16.47 -17.49
CA LEU A 130 34.41 -15.83 -18.21
C LEU A 130 35.69 -16.67 -18.20
N ARG A 131 36.01 -17.34 -17.07
CA ARG A 131 37.15 -18.26 -16.98
C ARG A 131 36.92 -19.54 -17.80
N TYR A 132 35.72 -20.10 -17.76
CA TYR A 132 35.29 -21.23 -18.60
C TYR A 132 35.35 -20.86 -20.09
N ARG A 133 34.90 -19.66 -20.47
CA ARG A 133 35.05 -19.13 -21.83
C ARG A 133 36.51 -18.87 -22.23
N LYS A 134 37.43 -18.62 -21.31
CA LYS A 134 38.85 -18.55 -21.67
C LYS A 134 39.45 -19.95 -21.86
N GLN A 135 39.10 -20.92 -21.01
CA GLN A 135 39.61 -22.29 -21.10
C GLN A 135 39.14 -23.05 -22.35
N HIS A 136 37.89 -22.88 -22.80
CA HIS A 136 37.44 -23.49 -24.06
C HIS A 136 38.00 -22.81 -25.33
N TRP A 137 38.62 -21.63 -25.20
CA TRP A 137 39.23 -20.91 -26.33
C TRP A 137 40.73 -21.19 -26.45
N THR A 138 41.39 -21.60 -25.35
CA THR A 138 42.76 -22.14 -25.34
C THR A 138 42.74 -23.66 -25.54
N GLY A 139 42.16 -24.12 -26.64
CA GLY A 139 42.38 -25.49 -27.12
C GLY A 139 43.74 -25.57 -27.81
N GLU A 140 44.81 -25.73 -27.03
CA GLU A 140 46.07 -26.22 -27.60
C GLU A 140 45.83 -27.62 -28.18
N ARG A 141 46.27 -27.83 -29.44
CA ARG A 141 46.41 -29.16 -30.03
C ARG A 141 47.29 -30.00 -29.11
N GLY A 142 46.69 -30.87 -28.30
CA GLY A 142 47.40 -31.95 -27.64
C GLY A 142 48.03 -32.83 -28.71
N VAL A 143 49.34 -32.67 -28.90
CA VAL A 143 50.17 -33.56 -29.72
C VAL A 143 50.07 -34.94 -29.08
N ILE A 144 49.46 -35.88 -29.81
CA ILE A 144 49.45 -37.29 -29.44
C ILE A 144 50.86 -37.82 -29.73
N THR A 145 51.77 -37.77 -28.75
CA THR A 145 52.98 -38.60 -28.79
C THR A 145 52.62 -39.98 -28.28
N ASN A 146 52.71 -40.96 -29.18
CA ASN A 146 52.40 -42.35 -28.96
C ASN A 146 53.24 -42.95 -27.82
N ALA A 147 52.59 -43.37 -26.74
CA ALA A 147 53.04 -44.49 -25.92
C ALA A 147 52.07 -45.64 -26.17
N MET A 148 52.60 -46.58 -26.95
CA MET A 148 52.01 -47.82 -27.40
C MET A 148 51.93 -48.79 -26.22
N PHE A 149 50.73 -49.12 -25.76
CA PHE A 149 50.44 -50.46 -25.28
C PHE A 149 49.18 -50.93 -25.99
N GLU A 150 49.40 -51.87 -26.90
CA GLU A 150 48.39 -52.54 -27.68
C GLU A 150 47.36 -53.25 -26.81
N MET A 151 46.10 -53.13 -27.20
CA MET A 151 45.18 -54.27 -27.22
C MET A 151 44.08 -53.98 -28.26
N LYS A 152 44.32 -54.42 -29.50
CA LYS A 152 43.28 -54.83 -30.46
C LYS A 152 43.66 -56.25 -30.87
N PRO A 153 42.72 -57.22 -30.93
CA PRO A 153 41.72 -57.29 -32.00
C PRO A 153 40.32 -57.71 -31.45
N ASN A 154 39.19 -57.71 -32.16
CA ASN A 154 38.93 -58.31 -33.47
C ASN A 154 37.64 -57.74 -34.11
N ARG A 155 37.61 -57.79 -35.44
CA ARG A 155 36.52 -57.41 -36.36
C ARG A 155 35.47 -58.52 -36.42
N ASN A 156 34.23 -58.20 -36.82
CA ASN A 156 33.52 -58.79 -37.98
C ASN A 156 32.05 -58.34 -38.07
N GLY A 157 31.58 -58.12 -39.32
CA GLY A 157 30.17 -57.95 -39.73
C GLY A 157 29.76 -56.49 -39.94
N ALA A 158 29.87 -55.84 -41.11
CA ALA A 158 29.40 -56.19 -42.45
C ALA A 158 27.85 -56.32 -42.58
N GLU A 159 27.30 -55.36 -43.32
CA GLU A 159 26.18 -55.46 -44.27
C GLU A 159 24.71 -55.56 -43.84
N ASN A 160 23.96 -54.61 -44.42
CA ASN A 160 22.67 -54.73 -45.11
C ASN A 160 21.45 -55.37 -44.43
N GLY A 161 20.37 -54.57 -44.35
CA GLY A 161 19.01 -55.04 -44.14
C GLY A 161 17.98 -54.00 -44.56
N SER A 162 17.47 -54.16 -45.79
CA SER A 162 16.43 -53.36 -46.44
C SER A 162 15.07 -53.41 -45.73
N SER A 163 14.33 -52.30 -45.85
CA SER A 163 12.86 -52.15 -45.97
C SER A 163 11.92 -52.89 -45.01
N LYS A 164 11.00 -52.13 -44.40
CA LYS A 164 9.56 -52.29 -44.66
C LYS A 164 8.74 -51.09 -44.13
N VAL A 165 8.03 -50.47 -45.07
CA VAL A 165 6.81 -49.69 -44.88
C VAL A 165 5.65 -50.69 -44.68
N SER A 166 4.72 -50.41 -43.76
CA SER A 166 3.30 -50.69 -43.96
C SER A 166 2.46 -50.02 -42.88
N ASP A 167 1.47 -49.30 -43.36
CA ASP A 167 0.40 -48.57 -42.71
C ASP A 167 -0.37 -49.36 -41.63
N PHE A 168 -0.81 -48.65 -40.60
CA PHE A 168 -2.20 -48.58 -40.14
C PHE A 168 -2.41 -47.30 -39.32
#